data_AF-A0A838FNB0-F1
#
_entry.id   AF-A0A838FNB0-F1
#
_cell.length_a   1.000
_cell.length_b   1.000
_cell.length_c   1.000
_cell.angle_alpha   90.00
_cell.angle_beta   90.00
_cell.angle_gamma   90.00
#
_symmetry.space_group_name_H-M   'P 1'
#
loop_
_entity.id
_entity.type
_entity.pdbx_description
1 polymer ?
#
loop_
_entity_poly.entity_id
_entity_poly.type
_entity_poly.pdbx_seq_one_letter_code
_entity_poly.pdbx_strand_id
1 'polypeptide(L)'
;MNKLSVTRSRAGFTLLEIMLVVGIIVIILGVAVARLGNTTGVARDMRVSADLQAISTQLRLYESVNGFLPTTEQGLQALVRQPETE
;
A
#
# COMPACT_ATOMS: atom_id res chain seq x y z
N MET A 1 -35.12 10.02 60.64
CA MET A 1 -34.23 9.54 59.58
C MET A 1 -34.64 10.18 58.25
N ASN A 2 -34.06 11.33 57.89
CA ASN A 2 -34.35 11.96 56.59
C ASN A 2 -33.25 11.62 55.60
N LYS A 3 -33.62 10.86 54.55
CA LYS A 3 -32.74 10.55 53.43
C LYS A 3 -32.60 11.81 52.57
N LEU A 4 -31.41 12.41 52.53
CA LEU A 4 -31.06 13.44 51.55
C LEU A 4 -30.94 12.77 50.18
N SER A 5 -32.01 12.86 49.38
CA SER A 5 -32.00 12.39 48.00
C SER A 5 -31.19 13.37 47.16
N VAL A 6 -29.98 12.95 46.75
CA VAL A 6 -29.14 13.71 45.81
C VAL A 6 -29.71 13.54 44.41
N THR A 7 -30.44 14.54 43.94
CA THR A 7 -30.93 14.58 42.55
C THR A 7 -29.74 14.83 41.63
N ARG A 8 -29.36 13.82 40.85
CA ARG A 8 -28.28 13.92 39.86
C ARG A 8 -28.79 14.76 38.68
N SER A 9 -28.32 16.00 38.55
CA SER A 9 -28.61 16.82 37.35
C SER A 9 -28.04 16.12 36.12
N ARG A 10 -28.92 15.68 35.21
CA ARG A 10 -28.52 15.24 33.88
C ARG A 10 -28.14 16.48 33.08
N ALA A 11 -26.85 16.74 32.92
CA ALA A 11 -26.37 17.70 31.94
C ALA A 11 -26.75 17.19 30.55
N GLY A 12 -27.61 17.93 29.84
CA GLY A 12 -27.98 17.65 28.46
C GLY A 12 -26.92 18.15 27.49
N PHE A 13 -26.88 17.53 26.31
CA PHE A 13 -26.04 17.95 25.18
C PHE A 13 -26.35 19.40 24.78
N THR A 14 -25.30 20.19 24.52
CA THR A 14 -25.46 21.52 23.93
C THR A 14 -25.37 21.46 22.41
N LEU A 15 -26.04 22.40 21.71
CA LEU A 15 -25.90 22.53 20.26
C LEU A 15 -24.43 22.79 19.85
N LEU A 16 -23.71 23.58 20.66
CA LEU A 16 -22.30 23.86 20.46
C LEU A 16 -21.44 22.58 20.47
N GLU A 17 -21.77 21.63 21.34
CA GLU A 17 -21.03 20.38 21.46
C GLU A 17 -21.19 19.52 20.21
N ILE A 18 -22.40 19.43 19.65
CA ILE A 18 -22.64 18.72 18.38
C ILE A 18 -21.94 19.44 17.22
N MET A 19 -21.98 20.77 17.18
CA MET A 19 -21.29 21.55 16.14
C MET A 19 -19.78 21.34 16.17
N LEU A 20 -19.18 21.36 17.37
CA LEU A 20 -17.75 21.11 17.55
C LEU A 20 -17.38 19.69 17.09
N VAL A 21 -18.17 18.68 17.46
CA VAL A 21 -17.93 17.28 17.08
C VAL A 21 -17.98 17.10 15.57
N VAL A 22 -19.02 17.62 14.90
CA VAL A 22 -19.13 17.52 13.43
C VAL A 22 -17.98 18.27 12.75
N GLY A 23 -17.57 19.43 13.28
CA GLY A 23 -16.42 20.17 12.78
C GLY A 23 -15.11 19.37 12.84
N ILE A 24 -14.84 18.72 13.99
CA ILE A 24 -13.67 17.87 14.17
C ILE A 24 -13.71 16.68 13.19
N ILE A 25 -14.87 16.04 13.01
CA ILE A 25 -15.04 14.92 12.07
C ILE A 25 -14.70 15.35 10.63
N VAL A 26 -15.19 16.52 10.18
CA VAL A 26 -14.90 17.04 8.83
C VAL A 26 -13.40 17.29 8.64
N ILE A 27 -12.72 17.89 9.63
CA ILE A 27 -11.28 18.14 9.58
C ILE A 27 -10.49 16.83 9.48
N ILE A 28 -10.80 15.85 10.35
CA ILE A 28 -10.12 14.55 10.34
C ILE A 28 -10.33 13.82 9.02
N LEU A 29 -11.57 13.77 8.52
CA LEU A 29 -11.89 13.12 7.25
C LEU A 29 -11.18 13.79 6.07
N GLY A 30 -11.12 15.12 6.04
CA GLY A 30 -10.40 15.87 5.00
C GLY A 30 -8.91 15.50 4.95
N VAL A 31 -8.24 15.47 6.11
CA VAL A 31 -6.82 15.07 6.19
C VAL A 31 -6.62 13.60 5.83
N ALA A 32 -7.51 12.71 6.28
CA ALA A 32 -7.43 11.28 5.99
C ALA A 32 -7.51 11.00 4.48
N VAL A 33 -8.43 11.66 3.77
CA VAL A 33 -8.56 11.53 2.31
C VAL A 33 -7.33 12.08 1.59
N ALA A 34 -6.82 13.24 2.01
CA ALA A 34 -5.62 13.85 1.40
C ALA A 34 -4.37 12.97 1.54
N ARG A 35 -4.27 12.18 2.62
CA ARG A 35 -3.15 11.25 2.86
C ARG A 35 -3.23 9.96 2.04
N LEU A 36 -4.38 9.64 1.45
CA LEU A 36 -4.54 8.45 0.61
C LEU A 36 -3.92 8.65 -0.79
N GLY A 37 -3.67 9.89 -1.19
CA GLY A 37 -3.05 10.22 -2.47
C GLY A 37 -1.54 10.01 -2.48
N ASN A 38 -1.08 9.32 -3.54
CA ASN A 38 0.29 9.33 -4.08
C ASN A 38 1.32 8.28 -3.60
N THR A 39 0.91 7.19 -2.96
CA THR A 39 1.79 6.01 -2.76
C THR A 39 2.02 5.19 -4.03
N THR A 40 1.25 5.42 -5.09
CA THR A 40 1.31 4.62 -6.33
C THR A 40 2.57 4.86 -7.16
N GLY A 41 3.12 6.08 -7.17
CA GLY A 41 4.34 6.42 -7.90
C GLY A 41 5.57 5.66 -7.36
N VAL A 42 5.84 5.84 -6.07
CA VAL A 42 6.98 5.18 -5.39
C VAL A 42 6.81 3.66 -5.43
N ALA A 43 5.59 3.14 -5.26
CA ALA A 43 5.33 1.70 -5.37
C ALA A 43 5.59 1.15 -6.80
N ARG A 44 5.35 1.95 -7.83
CA ARG A 44 5.61 1.55 -9.23
C ARG A 44 7.11 1.45 -9.51
N ASP A 45 7.90 2.43 -9.07
CA ASP A 45 9.35 2.42 -9.26
C ASP A 45 10.02 1.28 -8.47
N MET A 46 9.56 1.04 -7.24
CA MET A 46 10.03 -0.10 -6.45
C MET A 46 9.68 -1.45 -7.11
N ARG A 47 8.47 -1.58 -7.67
CA ARG A 47 8.07 -2.80 -8.40
C ARG A 47 8.96 -3.05 -9.62
N VAL A 48 9.16 -2.04 -10.46
CA VAL A 48 10.02 -2.17 -11.64
C VAL A 48 11.44 -2.56 -11.24
N SER A 49 11.98 -1.94 -10.18
CA SER A 49 13.32 -2.27 -9.68
C SER A 49 13.42 -3.72 -9.20
N ALA A 50 12.41 -4.21 -8.48
CA ALA A 50 12.35 -5.60 -8.02
C ALA A 50 12.23 -6.58 -9.21
N ASP A 51 11.40 -6.27 -10.20
CA ASP A 51 11.22 -7.09 -11.40
C ASP A 51 12.54 -7.20 -12.20
N LEU A 52 13.25 -6.09 -12.38
CA LEU A 52 14.56 -6.09 -13.04
C LEU A 52 15.60 -6.91 -12.28
N GLN A 53 15.61 -6.84 -10.94
CA GLN A 53 16.52 -7.64 -10.12
C GLN A 53 16.22 -9.13 -10.24
N ALA A 54 14.93 -9.50 -10.29
CA ALA A 54 14.51 -10.88 -10.51
C ALA A 54 14.95 -11.40 -11.88
N ILE A 55 14.71 -10.63 -12.96
CA ILE A 55 15.13 -10.99 -14.32
C ILE A 55 16.65 -11.14 -14.42
N SER A 56 17.41 -10.19 -13.87
CA SER A 56 18.88 -10.24 -13.79
C SER A 56 19.38 -11.52 -13.13
N THR A 57 18.75 -11.91 -12.02
CA THR A 57 19.11 -13.13 -11.28
C THR A 57 18.87 -14.37 -12.11
N GLN A 58 17.75 -14.44 -12.84
CA GLN A 58 17.43 -15.58 -13.70
C GLN A 58 18.36 -15.66 -14.92
N LEU A 59 18.74 -14.53 -15.51
CA LEU A 59 19.73 -14.50 -16.60
C LEU A 59 21.09 -15.04 -16.15
N ARG A 60 21.56 -14.66 -14.97
CA ARG A 60 22.81 -15.18 -14.40
C ARG A 60 22.73 -16.69 -14.12
N LEU A 61 21.57 -17.16 -13.65
CA LEU A 61 21.36 -18.59 -13.43
C LEU A 61 21.37 -19.35 -14.77
N TYR A 62 20.68 -18.84 -15.78
CA TYR A 62 20.68 -19.42 -17.13
C TYR A 62 22.11 -19.50 -17.69
N GLU A 63 22.87 -18.41 -17.60
CA GLU A 63 24.27 -18.37 -18.03
C GLU A 63 25.13 -19.34 -17.24
N SER A 64 24.91 -19.48 -15.92
CA SER A 64 25.65 -20.43 -15.09
C SER A 64 25.38 -21.89 -15.46
N VAL A 65 24.19 -22.22 -15.97
CA VAL A 65 23.80 -23.59 -16.33
C VAL A 65 24.20 -23.91 -17.77
N ASN A 66 23.99 -22.97 -18.69
CA ASN A 66 24.18 -23.20 -20.12
C ASN A 66 25.54 -22.70 -20.64
N GLY A 67 26.23 -21.84 -19.89
CA GLY A 67 27.51 -21.23 -20.26
C GLY A 67 27.38 -20.02 -21.18
N PHE A 68 26.16 -19.62 -21.55
CA PHE A 68 25.87 -18.48 -22.41
C PHE A 68 24.52 -17.87 -22.05
N LEU A 69 24.31 -16.60 -22.42
CA LEU A 69 23.03 -15.89 -22.26
C LEU A 69 22.05 -16.25 -23.39
N PRO A 70 20.72 -16.13 -23.16
CA PRO A 70 19.73 -16.30 -24.21
C PRO A 70 19.98 -15.35 -25.39
N THR A 71 19.71 -15.82 -26.61
CA THR A 71 19.78 -14.97 -27.80
C THR A 71 18.62 -13.96 -27.82
N THR A 72 18.74 -12.88 -28.58
CA THR A 72 17.65 -11.89 -28.74
C THR A 72 16.40 -12.53 -29.33
N GLU A 73 16.55 -13.55 -30.19
CA GLU A 73 15.43 -14.27 -30.81
C GLU A 73 14.71 -15.16 -29.80
N GLN A 74 15.44 -15.84 -28.91
CA GLN A 74 14.86 -16.60 -27.80
C GLN A 74 14.20 -15.70 -26.73
N GLY A 75 14.80 -14.53 -26.49
CA GLY A 75 14.32 -13.55 -25.53
C GLY A 75 14.25 -14.07 -24.09
N LEU A 76 13.45 -13.42 -23.24
CA LEU A 76 13.27 -13.82 -21.84
C LEU A 76 12.40 -15.08 -21.68
N GLN A 77 11.77 -15.58 -22.76
CA GLN A 77 11.01 -16.83 -22.71
C GLN A 77 11.90 -18.04 -22.44
N ALA A 78 13.19 -17.97 -22.81
CA ALA A 78 14.19 -18.98 -22.47
C ALA A 78 14.39 -19.17 -20.95
N LEU A 79 13.98 -18.18 -20.14
CA LEU A 79 14.04 -18.28 -18.67
C LEU A 79 12.86 -19.07 -18.08
N VAL A 80 11.82 -19.35 -18.87
CA VAL A 80 10.59 -20.03 -18.43
C VAL A 80 10.45 -21.40 -19.08
N ARG A 81 10.86 -21.52 -20.34
CA ARG A 81 10.81 -22.77 -21.12
C ARG A 81 12.13 -22.98 -21.82
N GLN A 82 12.56 -24.23 -21.91
CA GLN A 82 13.71 -24.59 -22.71
C GLN A 82 13.44 -24.23 -24.19
N PRO A 83 14.34 -23.49 -24.86
CA PRO A 83 14.14 -23.13 -26.25
C PRO A 83 14.25 -24.36 -27.15
N GLU A 84 13.35 -24.46 -28.15
CA GLU A 84 13.31 -25.58 -29.10
C GLU A 84 14.27 -25.36 -30.30
N THR A 85 14.76 -24.12 -30.47
CA THR A 85 15.65 -23.69 -31.55
C THR A 85 16.71 -22.71 -31.00
N GLU A 86 17.91 -22.72 -31.60
CA GLU A 86 19.00 -21.76 -31.31
C GLU A 86 18.58 -20.30 -31.50
#